data_AF-A0AAU6KY52-F1
#
_entry.id   AF-A0AAU6KY52-F1
#
_cell.length_a   1.000
_cell.length_b   1.000
_cell.length_c   1.000
_cell.angle_alpha   90.00
_cell.angle_beta   90.00
_cell.angle_gamma   90.00
#
_symmetry.space_group_name_H-M   'P 1'
#
loop_
_entity.id
_entity.type
_entity.pdbx_description
1 polymer ?
#
loop_
_entity_poly.entity_id
_entity_poly.type
_entity_poly.pdbx_seq_one_letter_code
_entity_poly.pdbx_strand_id
1 'polypeptide(L)'
;MLSTLFARRPAVLDTATWTPDGTTVQWYRGAVGEREGAIVLCYTADGDRGTSPFAAACLGCTYRADSRSRSRLTEKEAADLANTHAAGCRALDRGIPAAPDDDQAAKIVRDRLWGLRMYGTTGRHPVYLSDFHADRVDLQRPAGFIKETMLQLAKREPDFLAARLNTSGTGTQFLVLPHPPRT
;
A
#
# COMPACT_ATOMS: atom_id res chain seq x y z
N MET A 1 -28.05 -9.55 -38.84
CA MET A 1 -27.43 -8.90 -37.67
C MET A 1 -26.92 -10.00 -36.74
N LEU A 2 -25.61 -10.18 -36.64
CA LEU A 2 -24.99 -11.22 -35.80
C LEU A 2 -24.20 -10.50 -34.71
N SER A 3 -24.75 -10.51 -33.50
CA SER A 3 -24.13 -9.94 -32.29
C SER A 3 -22.98 -10.84 -31.84
N THR A 4 -21.74 -10.40 -32.04
CA THR A 4 -20.55 -11.08 -31.50
C THR A 4 -20.41 -10.80 -30.00
N LEU A 5 -20.85 -11.76 -29.18
CA LEU A 5 -20.63 -11.85 -27.73
C LEU A 5 -19.21 -12.36 -27.38
N PHE A 6 -18.17 -11.81 -28.00
CA PHE A 6 -16.80 -12.04 -27.55
C PHE A 6 -16.33 -10.79 -26.81
N ALA A 7 -16.71 -10.69 -25.53
CA ALA A 7 -15.97 -9.85 -24.61
C ALA A 7 -14.52 -10.33 -24.66
N ARG A 8 -13.60 -9.47 -25.14
CA ARG A 8 -12.16 -9.74 -25.06
C ARG A 8 -11.85 -10.14 -23.63
N ARG A 9 -11.32 -11.36 -23.45
CA ARG A 9 -10.69 -11.73 -22.18
C ARG A 9 -9.68 -10.61 -21.88
N PRO A 10 -9.74 -9.95 -20.70
CA PRO A 10 -8.75 -8.95 -20.36
C PRO A 10 -7.37 -9.59 -20.53
N ALA A 11 -6.44 -8.84 -21.13
CA ALA A 11 -5.08 -9.31 -21.31
C ALA A 11 -4.57 -9.83 -19.96
N VAL A 12 -4.08 -11.07 -19.93
CA VAL A 12 -3.43 -11.60 -18.74
C VAL A 12 -2.21 -10.72 -18.53
N LEU A 13 -2.22 -9.92 -17.46
CA LEU A 13 -1.07 -9.11 -17.09
C LEU A 13 0.10 -10.06 -16.81
N ASP A 14 1.22 -9.80 -17.49
CA ASP A 14 2.45 -10.53 -17.25
C ASP A 14 3.02 -10.10 -15.90
N THR A 15 3.25 -11.06 -15.00
CA THR A 15 3.89 -10.80 -13.71
C THR A 15 5.24 -10.11 -13.91
N ALA A 16 5.97 -10.35 -14.99
CA ALA A 16 7.25 -9.69 -15.22
C ALA A 16 7.17 -8.17 -15.49
N THR A 17 6.00 -7.65 -15.88
CA THR A 17 5.83 -6.25 -16.30
C THR A 17 4.75 -5.50 -15.52
N TRP A 18 4.04 -6.18 -14.63
CA TRP A 18 3.05 -5.54 -13.79
C TRP A 18 3.70 -4.53 -12.86
N THR A 19 2.93 -3.51 -12.50
CA THR A 19 3.28 -2.53 -11.48
C THR A 19 1.98 -2.15 -10.79
N PRO A 20 1.85 -2.27 -9.46
CA PRO A 20 0.71 -1.76 -8.74
C PRO A 20 0.53 -0.28 -9.04
N ASP A 21 -0.69 0.14 -9.38
CA ASP A 21 -0.97 1.53 -9.69
C ASP A 21 -0.58 2.45 -8.52
N GLY A 22 0.10 3.56 -8.84
CA GLY A 22 0.66 4.48 -7.85
C GLY A 22 1.96 4.03 -7.21
N THR A 23 2.68 3.07 -7.79
CA THR A 23 4.01 2.64 -7.32
C THR A 23 5.03 2.49 -8.45
N THR A 24 6.31 2.57 -8.08
CA THR A 24 7.44 2.15 -8.90
C THR A 24 8.05 0.91 -8.26
N VAL A 25 8.35 -0.12 -9.06
CA VAL A 25 8.74 -1.46 -8.57
C VAL A 25 10.06 -1.98 -9.15
N GLN A 26 10.77 -2.75 -8.34
CA GLN A 26 11.86 -3.65 -8.72
C GLN A 26 11.51 -5.08 -8.31
N TRP A 27 11.80 -6.03 -9.19
CA TRP A 27 11.34 -7.43 -9.08
C TRP A 27 12.47 -8.36 -8.62
N TYR A 28 12.21 -9.18 -7.60
CA TYR A 28 13.11 -10.21 -7.10
C TYR A 28 12.43 -11.57 -7.19
N ARG A 29 13.08 -12.54 -7.84
CA ARG A 29 12.52 -13.87 -8.09
C ARG A 29 13.24 -14.92 -7.26
N GLY A 30 12.46 -15.75 -6.57
CA GLY A 30 12.94 -16.99 -5.97
C GLY A 30 12.89 -18.16 -6.95
N ALA A 31 13.54 -19.26 -6.56
CA ALA A 31 13.41 -20.56 -7.22
C ALA A 31 13.03 -21.62 -6.20
N VAL A 32 12.09 -22.51 -6.54
CA VAL A 32 11.71 -23.65 -5.71
C VAL A 32 11.89 -24.93 -6.54
N GLY A 33 13.07 -25.53 -6.44
CA GLY A 33 13.47 -26.64 -7.32
C GLY A 33 13.61 -26.16 -8.77
N GLU A 34 12.93 -26.83 -9.70
CA GLU A 34 12.91 -26.47 -11.13
C GLU A 34 11.78 -25.48 -11.50
N ARG A 35 11.01 -24.97 -10.53
CA ARG A 35 9.89 -24.05 -10.75
C ARG A 35 10.23 -22.63 -10.34
N GLU A 36 9.56 -21.66 -10.99
CA GLU A 36 9.53 -20.28 -10.49
C GLU A 36 8.94 -20.24 -9.08
N GLY A 37 9.70 -19.64 -8.16
CA GLY A 37 9.33 -19.49 -6.76
C GLY A 37 8.52 -18.23 -6.51
N ALA A 38 8.48 -17.80 -5.25
CA ALA A 38 7.80 -16.58 -4.87
C ALA A 38 8.43 -15.36 -5.56
N ILE A 39 7.56 -14.46 -6.01
CA ILE A 39 7.96 -13.15 -6.49
C ILE A 39 7.86 -12.14 -5.36
N VAL A 40 8.92 -11.37 -5.17
CA VAL A 40 9.01 -10.33 -4.15
C VAL A 40 9.29 -9.00 -4.81
N LEU A 41 8.48 -8.01 -4.49
CA LEU A 41 8.60 -6.64 -4.99
C LEU A 41 9.38 -5.81 -3.98
N CYS A 42 10.32 -5.01 -4.45
CA CYS A 42 10.78 -3.80 -3.76
C CYS A 42 10.10 -2.61 -4.45
N TYR A 43 9.48 -1.71 -3.70
CA TYR A 43 8.67 -0.66 -4.29
C TYR A 43 8.63 0.62 -3.46
N THR A 44 8.28 1.72 -4.13
CA THR A 44 8.01 3.02 -3.52
C THR A 44 6.80 3.66 -4.19
N ALA A 45 6.15 4.64 -3.53
CA ALA A 45 4.98 5.29 -4.09
C ALA A 45 5.36 6.33 -5.17
N ASP A 46 4.54 6.42 -6.21
CA ASP A 46 4.76 7.37 -7.30
C ASP A 46 4.64 8.81 -6.82
N GLY A 47 5.60 9.64 -7.19
CA GLY A 47 5.59 11.07 -6.91
C GLY A 47 6.10 11.48 -5.52
N ASP A 48 6.58 10.54 -4.71
CA ASP A 48 7.41 10.87 -3.55
C ASP A 48 8.75 11.43 -4.08
N ARG A 49 8.88 12.76 -4.20
CA ARG A 49 10.15 13.44 -4.50
C ARG A 49 10.90 13.69 -3.19
N GLY A 50 11.97 12.94 -2.94
CA GLY A 50 12.83 13.08 -1.76
C GLY A 50 13.44 11.75 -1.31
N THR A 51 13.72 11.59 -0.01
CA THR A 51 14.07 10.31 0.62
C THR A 51 12.79 9.46 0.73
N SER A 52 12.31 8.97 -0.40
CA SER A 52 11.07 8.20 -0.46
C SER A 52 11.25 6.93 0.35
N PRO A 53 10.30 6.61 1.25
CA PRO A 53 10.33 5.33 1.92
C PRO A 53 10.22 4.22 0.87
N PHE A 54 10.93 3.12 1.09
CA PHE A 54 10.77 1.91 0.29
C PHE A 54 10.09 0.83 1.13
N ALA A 55 9.48 -0.13 0.45
CA ALA A 55 8.86 -1.29 1.05
C ALA A 55 9.12 -2.54 0.21
N ALA A 56 8.99 -3.70 0.83
CA ALA A 56 9.06 -5.00 0.19
C ALA A 56 7.76 -5.80 0.43
N ALA A 57 7.28 -6.51 -0.57
CA ALA A 57 6.10 -7.36 -0.48
C ALA A 57 6.24 -8.62 -1.32
N CYS A 58 5.88 -9.76 -0.75
CA CYS A 58 5.81 -11.02 -1.48
C CYS A 58 4.41 -11.22 -2.08
N LEU A 59 4.35 -11.64 -3.34
CA LEU A 59 3.08 -11.99 -4.01
C LEU A 59 2.64 -13.42 -3.69
N GLY A 60 3.57 -14.30 -3.29
CA GLY A 60 3.27 -15.69 -2.91
C GLY A 60 2.78 -15.87 -1.47
N CYS A 61 3.03 -14.92 -0.57
CA CYS A 61 2.67 -15.02 0.85
C CYS A 61 2.33 -13.66 1.48
N THR A 62 2.02 -13.64 2.78
CA THR A 62 1.63 -12.43 3.52
C THR A 62 2.80 -11.54 3.94
N TYR A 63 4.00 -11.78 3.43
CA TYR A 63 5.18 -10.99 3.80
C TYR A 63 5.05 -9.55 3.29
N ARG A 64 5.22 -8.60 4.22
CA ARG A 64 5.25 -7.15 4.00
C ARG A 64 6.31 -6.55 4.92
N ALA A 65 7.14 -5.65 4.39
CA ALA A 65 8.13 -4.92 5.17
C ALA A 65 8.24 -3.48 4.66
N ASP A 66 7.98 -2.49 5.50
CA ASP A 66 8.00 -1.06 5.15
C ASP A 66 8.81 -0.20 6.14
N SER A 67 9.35 -0.85 7.17
CA SER A 67 10.07 -0.21 8.25
C SER A 67 11.03 -1.19 8.93
N ARG A 68 12.07 -0.65 9.54
CA ARG A 68 12.97 -1.38 10.42
C ARG A 68 12.99 -0.67 11.78
N SER A 69 12.49 -1.34 12.81
CA SER A 69 12.30 -0.75 14.14
C SER A 69 11.41 0.49 14.10
N ARG A 70 12.00 1.70 14.07
CA ARG A 70 11.28 2.99 14.03
C ARG A 70 11.60 3.83 12.80
N SER A 71 12.51 3.38 11.93
CA SER A 71 12.87 4.09 10.70
C SER A 71 12.24 3.43 9.48
N ARG A 72 11.92 4.27 8.49
CA ARG A 72 11.53 3.81 7.16
C ARG A 72 12.71 3.13 6.47
N LEU A 73 12.43 2.18 5.57
CA LEU A 73 13.47 1.52 4.79
C LEU A 73 13.99 2.46 3.69
N THR A 74 15.30 2.42 3.51
CA THR A 74 15.96 2.91 2.28
C THR A 74 15.75 1.92 1.13
N GLU A 75 16.00 2.36 -0.10
CA GLU A 75 15.95 1.48 -1.29
C GLU A 75 16.80 0.23 -1.09
N LYS A 76 18.06 0.42 -0.65
CA LYS A 76 18.99 -0.69 -0.42
C LYS A 76 18.46 -1.69 0.60
N GLU A 77 17.91 -1.22 1.73
CA GLU A 77 17.38 -2.10 2.76
C GLU A 77 16.15 -2.88 2.28
N ALA A 78 15.24 -2.23 1.56
CA ALA A 78 14.07 -2.88 0.99
C ALA A 78 14.46 -3.90 -0.09
N ALA A 79 15.43 -3.57 -0.93
CA ALA A 79 16.03 -4.48 -1.92
C ALA A 79 16.70 -5.70 -1.26
N ASP A 80 17.50 -5.49 -0.22
CA ASP A 80 18.17 -6.58 0.52
C ASP A 80 17.14 -7.51 1.18
N LEU A 81 16.06 -6.95 1.76
CA LEU A 81 14.95 -7.71 2.33
C LEU A 81 14.18 -8.48 1.25
N ALA A 82 13.90 -7.85 0.11
CA ALA A 82 13.20 -8.48 -1.00
C ALA A 82 14.00 -9.65 -1.57
N ASN A 83 15.30 -9.44 -1.84
CA ASN A 83 16.20 -10.48 -2.33
C ASN A 83 16.36 -11.64 -1.34
N THR A 84 16.57 -11.33 -0.05
CA THR A 84 16.69 -12.34 1.01
C THR A 84 15.40 -13.15 1.13
N HIS A 85 14.25 -12.49 1.09
CA HIS A 85 12.97 -13.19 1.16
C HIS A 85 12.73 -14.04 -0.09
N ALA A 86 13.02 -13.53 -1.28
CA ALA A 86 12.88 -14.27 -2.53
C ALA A 86 13.74 -15.54 -2.53
N ALA A 87 14.97 -15.47 -2.03
CA ALA A 87 15.88 -16.62 -1.95
C ALA A 87 15.42 -17.70 -0.95
N GLY A 88 14.72 -17.31 0.13
CA GLY A 88 14.29 -18.24 1.19
C GLY A 88 12.83 -18.69 1.11
N CYS A 89 11.98 -17.97 0.39
CA CYS A 89 10.54 -18.21 0.39
C CYS A 89 10.18 -19.40 -0.49
N ARG A 90 9.44 -20.36 0.09
CA ARG A 90 8.96 -21.57 -0.59
C ARG A 90 7.53 -21.45 -1.11
N ALA A 91 6.94 -20.25 -1.03
CA ALA A 91 5.65 -20.02 -1.63
C ALA A 91 5.78 -20.10 -3.17
N LEU A 92 4.76 -20.65 -3.81
CA LEU A 92 4.65 -20.60 -5.27
C LEU A 92 4.20 -19.21 -5.70
N ASP A 93 4.50 -18.85 -6.95
CA ASP A 93 3.89 -17.68 -7.58
C ASP A 93 2.35 -17.84 -7.60
N ARG A 94 1.66 -16.87 -7.00
CA ARG A 94 0.19 -16.79 -6.99
C ARG A 94 -0.36 -15.89 -8.09
N GLY A 95 0.52 -15.31 -8.90
CA GLY A 95 0.18 -14.31 -9.89
C GLY A 95 -0.09 -12.94 -9.26
N ILE A 96 -0.55 -12.03 -10.10
CA ILE A 96 -0.87 -10.65 -9.72
C ILE A 96 -2.17 -10.63 -8.90
N PRO A 97 -2.18 -9.97 -7.73
CA PRO A 97 -3.41 -9.76 -6.97
C PRO A 97 -4.46 -9.01 -7.79
N ALA A 98 -5.72 -9.45 -7.73
CA ALA A 98 -6.81 -8.72 -8.37
C ALA A 98 -6.87 -7.28 -7.83
N ALA A 99 -7.00 -6.31 -8.73
CA ALA A 99 -7.14 -4.91 -8.34
C ALA A 99 -8.47 -4.75 -7.56
N PRO A 100 -8.44 -4.15 -6.37
CA PRO A 100 -9.67 -3.87 -5.64
C PRO A 100 -10.54 -2.89 -6.42
N ASP A 101 -11.86 -2.99 -6.23
CA ASP A 101 -12.76 -1.89 -6.60
C ASP A 101 -12.56 -0.68 -5.66
N ASP A 102 -13.22 0.44 -5.96
CA ASP A 102 -13.02 1.68 -5.19
C ASP A 102 -13.52 1.57 -3.74
N ASP A 103 -14.56 0.76 -3.47
CA ASP A 103 -15.08 0.57 -2.12
C ASP A 103 -14.12 -0.29 -1.28
N GLN A 104 -13.57 -1.35 -1.88
CA GLN A 104 -12.54 -2.19 -1.27
C GLN A 104 -11.25 -1.39 -1.02
N ALA A 105 -10.81 -0.59 -1.98
CA ALA A 105 -9.64 0.28 -1.82
C ALA A 105 -9.86 1.33 -0.72
N ALA A 106 -11.04 1.95 -0.66
CA ALA A 106 -11.39 2.88 0.40
C ALA A 106 -11.43 2.21 1.78
N LYS A 107 -11.86 0.95 1.85
CA LYS A 107 -11.81 0.14 3.08
C LYS A 107 -10.37 -0.11 3.53
N ILE A 108 -9.45 -0.45 2.62
CA ILE A 108 -8.02 -0.62 2.95
C ILE A 108 -7.46 0.67 3.55
N VAL A 109 -7.73 1.83 2.94
CA VAL A 109 -7.31 3.14 3.48
C VAL A 109 -7.87 3.37 4.88
N ARG A 110 -9.17 3.13 5.08
CA ARG A 110 -9.82 3.27 6.38
C ARG A 110 -9.21 2.36 7.45
N ASP A 111 -9.02 1.08 7.13
CA ASP A 111 -8.49 0.08 8.06
C ASP A 111 -7.05 0.43 8.48
N ARG A 112 -6.21 0.90 7.54
CA ARG A 112 -4.87 1.41 7.85
C ARG A 112 -4.94 2.58 8.83
N LEU A 113 -5.78 3.58 8.55
CA LEU A 113 -5.99 4.72 9.44
C LEU A 113 -6.51 4.30 10.81
N TRP A 114 -7.38 3.30 10.87
CA TRP A 114 -7.88 2.75 12.12
C TRP A 114 -6.76 2.12 12.95
N GLY A 115 -5.85 1.38 12.32
CA GLY A 115 -4.67 0.83 12.99
C GLY A 115 -3.71 1.88 13.56
N LEU A 116 -3.77 3.13 13.08
CA LEU A 116 -2.99 4.26 13.59
C LEU A 116 -3.63 4.93 14.81
N ARG A 117 -4.85 4.53 15.20
CA ARG A 117 -5.50 5.08 16.40
C ARG A 117 -4.73 4.67 17.64
N MET A 118 -4.33 5.66 18.43
CA MET A 118 -3.75 5.44 19.74
C MET A 118 -4.82 5.35 20.82
N TYR A 119 -4.53 4.62 21.89
CA TYR A 119 -5.36 4.58 23.09
C TYR A 119 -5.05 5.78 24.01
N GLY A 120 -6.07 6.34 24.66
CA GLY A 120 -5.95 7.50 25.55
C GLY A 120 -6.39 8.82 24.91
N THR A 121 -6.49 9.91 25.67
CA THR A 121 -7.19 11.13 25.21
C THR A 121 -6.33 12.13 24.43
N THR A 122 -5.01 11.96 24.39
CA THR A 122 -4.06 12.95 23.85
C THR A 122 -3.32 12.50 22.59
N GLY A 123 -3.32 11.21 22.27
CA GLY A 123 -2.58 10.66 21.13
C GLY A 123 -3.27 10.91 19.79
N ARG A 124 -2.91 11.99 19.09
CA ARG A 124 -3.30 12.21 17.69
C ARG A 124 -2.16 11.79 16.78
N HIS A 125 -2.47 11.03 15.73
CA HIS A 125 -1.47 10.61 14.74
C HIS A 125 -1.57 11.48 13.47
N PRO A 126 -0.54 12.26 13.13
CA PRO A 126 -0.48 12.94 11.84
C PRO A 126 -0.27 11.91 10.72
N VAL A 127 -1.19 11.92 9.76
CA VAL A 127 -1.17 10.94 8.67
C VAL A 127 -0.24 11.41 7.56
N TYR A 128 0.64 10.52 7.13
CA TYR A 128 1.50 10.71 5.96
C TYR A 128 1.15 9.69 4.88
N LEU A 129 1.40 10.01 3.61
CA LEU A 129 1.23 9.03 2.52
C LEU A 129 2.12 7.78 2.71
N SER A 130 3.23 7.94 3.43
CA SER A 130 4.11 6.84 3.82
C SER A 130 3.44 5.84 4.77
N ASP A 131 2.40 6.21 5.51
CA ASP A 131 1.66 5.29 6.39
C ASP A 131 0.92 4.19 5.61
N PHE A 132 0.72 4.38 4.30
CA PHE A 132 0.07 3.43 3.40
C PHE A 132 1.06 2.60 2.58
N HIS A 133 2.37 2.77 2.77
CA HIS A 133 3.39 2.10 1.94
C HIS A 133 3.23 0.58 1.97
N ALA A 134 3.12 -0.03 3.15
CA ALA A 134 2.88 -1.47 3.28
C ALA A 134 1.63 -1.99 2.55
N ASP A 135 0.64 -1.14 2.29
CA ASP A 135 -0.61 -1.53 1.63
C ASP A 135 -0.59 -1.28 0.13
N ARG A 136 0.41 -0.60 -0.45
CA ARG A 136 0.31 -0.12 -1.84
C ARG A 136 0.09 -1.23 -2.87
N VAL A 137 0.67 -2.41 -2.61
CA VAL A 137 0.48 -3.60 -3.46
C VAL A 137 -0.96 -4.09 -3.43
N ASP A 138 -1.61 -4.06 -2.27
CA ASP A 138 -2.98 -4.52 -2.09
C ASP A 138 -4.00 -3.41 -2.46
N LEU A 139 -3.62 -2.14 -2.29
CA LEU A 139 -4.42 -0.97 -2.59
C LEU A 139 -4.53 -0.69 -4.10
N GLN A 140 -3.42 -0.81 -4.83
CA GLN A 140 -3.34 -0.55 -6.29
C GLN A 140 -4.06 0.75 -6.70
N ARG A 141 -3.73 1.86 -6.04
CA ARG A 141 -4.29 3.19 -6.33
C ARG A 141 -3.23 4.29 -6.17
N PRO A 142 -3.34 5.38 -6.95
CA PRO A 142 -2.44 6.51 -6.86
C PRO A 142 -2.65 7.29 -5.57
N ALA A 143 -1.66 8.08 -5.17
CA ALA A 143 -1.74 8.93 -3.97
C ALA A 143 -2.95 9.88 -3.98
N GLY A 144 -3.44 10.30 -5.15
CA GLY A 144 -4.65 11.12 -5.29
C GLY A 144 -5.90 10.44 -4.74
N PHE A 145 -6.06 9.15 -4.99
CA PHE A 145 -7.19 8.37 -4.47
C PHE A 145 -7.18 8.32 -2.94
N ILE A 146 -6.01 8.08 -2.32
CA ILE A 146 -5.86 8.05 -0.86
C ILE A 146 -6.26 9.40 -0.26
N LYS A 147 -5.79 10.51 -0.85
CA LYS A 147 -6.13 11.87 -0.40
C LYS A 147 -7.62 12.15 -0.47
N GLU A 148 -8.26 11.81 -1.60
CA GLU A 148 -9.70 12.01 -1.75
C GLU A 148 -10.49 11.14 -0.75
N THR A 149 -10.08 9.88 -0.57
CA THR A 149 -10.70 8.98 0.42
C THR A 149 -10.60 9.56 1.83
N MET A 150 -9.43 10.11 2.21
CA MET A 150 -9.25 10.77 3.51
C MET A 150 -10.12 12.03 3.65
N LEU A 151 -10.30 12.83 2.58
CA LEU A 151 -11.21 13.97 2.59
C LEU A 151 -12.66 13.55 2.84
N GLN A 152 -13.12 12.50 2.16
CA GLN A 152 -14.47 11.98 2.34
C GLN A 152 -14.67 11.36 3.73
N LEU A 153 -13.68 10.62 4.24
CA LEU A 153 -13.70 10.07 5.60
C LEU A 153 -13.76 11.17 6.66
N ALA A 154 -12.96 12.24 6.51
CA ALA A 154 -12.97 13.35 7.47
C ALA A 154 -14.31 14.10 7.52
N LYS A 155 -15.05 14.15 6.40
CA LYS A 155 -16.41 14.71 6.35
C LYS A 155 -17.43 13.79 7.00
N ARG A 156 -17.35 12.49 6.74
CA ARG A 156 -18.33 11.49 7.20
C ARG A 156 -18.13 11.13 8.68
N GLU A 157 -16.89 11.14 9.15
CA GLU A 157 -16.50 10.60 10.45
C GLU A 157 -15.50 11.53 11.16
N PRO A 158 -15.93 12.74 11.55
CA PRO A 158 -15.07 13.76 12.12
C PRO A 158 -14.48 13.36 13.48
N ASP A 159 -15.11 12.42 14.21
CA ASP A 159 -14.60 11.88 15.48
C ASP A 159 -13.49 10.83 15.29
N PHE A 160 -13.26 10.41 14.04
CA PHE A 160 -12.22 9.45 13.67
C PHE A 160 -11.05 10.14 12.96
N LEU A 161 -11.33 10.96 11.95
CA LEU A 161 -10.32 11.62 11.13
C LEU A 161 -10.63 13.11 11.01
N ALA A 162 -9.69 13.95 11.45
CA ALA A 162 -9.80 15.39 11.27
C ALA A 162 -8.97 15.84 10.05
N ALA A 163 -9.52 16.75 9.26
CA ALA A 163 -8.83 17.46 8.19
C ALA A 163 -8.69 18.94 8.56
N ARG A 164 -7.48 19.49 8.42
CA ARG A 164 -7.20 20.92 8.63
C ARG A 164 -6.23 21.45 7.60
N LEU A 165 -6.20 22.76 7.39
CA LEU A 165 -5.14 23.39 6.61
C LEU A 165 -3.79 23.09 7.25
N ASN A 166 -2.78 22.81 6.43
CA ASN A 166 -1.42 22.67 6.94
C ASN A 166 -0.85 24.03 7.39
N THR A 167 0.25 24.00 8.13
CA THR A 167 0.87 25.19 8.72
C THR A 167 1.38 26.19 7.68
N SER A 168 1.64 25.76 6.44
CA SER A 168 2.04 26.63 5.33
C SER A 168 0.85 27.21 4.55
N GLY A 169 -0.40 26.93 4.97
CA GLY A 169 -1.62 27.38 4.30
C GLY A 169 -1.85 26.77 2.91
N THR A 170 -1.02 25.80 2.51
CA THR A 170 -0.98 25.18 1.18
C THR A 170 -1.09 23.66 1.32
N GLY A 171 -2.33 23.16 1.42
CA GLY A 171 -2.63 21.73 1.49
C GLY A 171 -3.38 21.33 2.76
N THR A 172 -3.75 20.05 2.83
CA THR A 172 -4.52 19.48 3.93
C THR A 172 -3.65 18.57 4.78
N GLN A 173 -3.63 18.82 6.09
CA GLN A 173 -3.11 17.89 7.08
C GLN A 173 -4.26 17.06 7.64
N PHE A 174 -4.07 15.73 7.68
CA PHE A 174 -5.00 14.80 8.30
C PHE A 174 -4.45 14.33 9.65
N LEU A 175 -5.36 14.17 10.60
CA LEU A 175 -5.05 13.69 11.95
C LEU A 175 -6.02 12.55 12.28
N VAL A 176 -5.49 11.36 12.55
CA VAL A 176 -6.27 10.28 13.17
C VAL A 176 -6.46 10.64 14.64
N LEU A 177 -7.71 10.64 15.08
CA LEU A 177 -8.10 10.92 16.46
C LEU A 177 -8.04 9.65 17.31
N PRO A 178 -7.66 9.76 18.59
CA PRO A 178 -7.53 8.59 19.46
C PRO A 178 -8.86 7.88 19.67
N HIS A 179 -8.82 6.65 20.17
CA HIS A 179 -10.03 5.98 20.62
C HIS A 179 -10.75 6.79 21.70
N PRO A 180 -12.09 6.88 21.66
CA PRO A 180 -12.83 7.47 22.75
C PRO A 180 -12.53 6.71 24.05
N PRO A 181 -12.54 7.39 25.21
CA PRO A 181 -12.33 6.72 26.48
C PRO A 181 -13.34 5.59 26.66
N ARG A 182 -12.89 4.44 27.18
CA ARG A 182 -13.79 3.37 27.59
C ARG A 182 -14.63 3.90 28.76
N THR A 183 -15.92 4.13 28.50
CA THR A 183 -16.94 4.41 29.53
C THR A 183 -17.30 3.14 30.28
#